data_AF-W6TKV7-F1
#
_entry.id   AF-W6TKV7-F1
#
_cell.length_a   1.000
_cell.length_b   1.000
_cell.length_c   1.000
_cell.angle_alpha   90.00
_cell.angle_beta   90.00
_cell.angle_gamma   90.00
#
_symmetry.space_group_name_H-M   'P 1'
#
loop_
_entity.id
_entity.type
_entity.pdbx_description
1 polymer ?
#
loop_
_entity_poly.entity_id
_entity_poly.type
_entity_poly.pdbx_seq_one_letter_code
_entity_poly.pdbx_strand_id
1 'polypeptide(L)' 'MENRTSVVIAHRLSTIHGADLIIVIDKGEIIETGTHQELINYNGLYKKLIELQTFS' A
#
# COMPACT_ATOMS: atom_id res chain seq x y z
N MET A 1 -4.11 -14.77 -1.24
CA MET A 1 -5.00 -14.76 -0.06
C MET A 1 -6.31 -15.32 -0.55
N GLU A 2 -6.63 -16.58 -0.28
CA GLU A 2 -7.84 -17.18 -0.85
C GLU A 2 -8.79 -17.64 0.24
N ASN A 3 -10.04 -17.24 0.10
CA ASN A 3 -11.19 -17.63 0.94
C ASN A 3 -11.03 -17.38 2.44
N ARG A 4 -10.34 -16.28 2.80
CA ARG A 4 -10.17 -15.82 4.19
C ARG A 4 -9.96 -14.31 4.24
N THR A 5 -10.45 -13.67 5.30
CA THR A 5 -10.10 -12.28 5.62
C THR A 5 -8.65 -12.24 6.10
N SER A 6 -7.81 -11.47 5.43
CA SER A 6 -6.38 -11.35 5.77
C SER A 6 -6.04 -9.87 5.98
N VAL A 7 -5.52 -9.53 7.15
CA VAL A 7 -4.97 -8.21 7.45
C VAL A 7 -3.46 -8.34 7.52
N VAL A 8 -2.75 -7.54 6.73
CA VAL A 8 -1.28 -7.63 6.61
C VAL A 8 -0.67 -6.27 6.86
N ILE A 9 0.28 -6.20 7.79
CA ILE A 9 1.16 -5.04 7.97
C ILE A 9 2.46 -5.39 7.26
N ALA A 10 2.81 -4.62 6.24
CA ALA A 10 3.96 -4.92 5.40
C ALA A 10 4.79 -3.68 5.09
N HIS A 11 6.10 -3.90 5.07
CA HIS A 11 7.08 -2.92 4.59
C HIS A 11 7.60 -3.25 3.18
N ARG A 12 7.17 -4.36 2.57
CA ARG A 12 7.62 -4.80 1.24
C ARG A 12 6.50 -4.67 0.22
N LEU A 13 6.79 -4.05 -0.92
CA LEU A 13 5.85 -3.90 -2.03
C LEU A 13 5.26 -5.23 -2.52
N SER A 14 6.08 -6.28 -2.62
CA SER A 14 5.66 -7.61 -3.07
C SER A 14 4.49 -8.19 -2.28
N THR A 15 4.33 -7.78 -1.02
CA THR A 15 3.31 -8.29 -0.11
C THR A 15 2.00 -7.49 -0.21
N ILE A 16 2.06 -6.22 -0.61
CA ILE A 16 0.91 -5.30 -0.65
C ILE A 16 0.32 -5.11 -2.06
N HIS A 17 1.07 -5.44 -3.12
CA HIS A 17 0.62 -5.24 -4.50
C HIS A 17 -0.70 -5.97 -4.84
N GLY A 18 -0.88 -7.18 -4.31
CA GLY A 18 -2.09 -8.00 -4.52
C GLY A 18 -3.19 -7.80 -3.48
N ALA A 19 -3.13 -6.74 -2.67
CA ALA A 19 -4.16 -6.47 -1.67
C ALA A 19 -5.40 -5.84 -2.31
N ASP A 20 -6.58 -6.30 -1.89
CA ASP A 20 -7.86 -5.73 -2.31
C ASP A 20 -8.05 -4.29 -1.81
N LEU A 21 -7.47 -3.97 -0.66
CA LEU A 21 -7.45 -2.65 -0.04
C LEU A 21 -6.11 -2.40 0.64
N ILE A 22 -5.53 -1.24 0.35
CA ILE A 22 -4.32 -0.72 1.00
C ILE A 22 -4.72 0.49 1.85
N ILE A 23 -4.19 0.55 3.07
CA ILE A 23 -4.36 1.67 4.00
C ILE A 23 -2.96 2.20 4.32
N VAL A 24 -2.74 3.49 4.03
CA VAL A 24 -1.49 4.18 4.37
C VAL A 24 -1.71 4.95 5.66
N ILE A 25 -0.87 4.68 6.64
CA ILE A 25 -0.88 5.35 7.94
C ILE A 25 0.37 6.22 8.05
N ASP A 26 0.19 7.49 8.38
CA ASP A 26 1.26 8.39 8.80
C ASP A 26 0.86 9.07 10.11
N LYS A 27 1.79 9.13 11.06
CA LYS A 27 1.59 9.77 12.38
C LYS A 27 0.33 9.30 13.15
N GLY A 28 -0.09 8.05 12.94
CA GLY A 28 -1.26 7.48 13.60
C GLY A 28 -2.59 7.79 12.92
N GLU A 29 -2.58 8.46 11.78
CA GLU A 29 -3.78 8.78 10.98
C GLU A 29 -3.77 8.03 9.65
N ILE A 30 -4.96 7.68 9.16
CA ILE A 30 -5.14 7.14 7.82
C ILE A 30 -5.11 8.31 6.85
N ILE A 31 -4.06 8.37 6.02
CA ILE A 31 -3.88 9.47 5.06
C ILE A 31 -4.33 9.11 3.64
N GLU A 32 -4.28 7.82 3.28
CA GLU A 32 -4.66 7.32 1.95
C GLU A 32 -5.25 5.91 2.06
N THR A 33 -6.25 5.63 1.22
CA THR A 33 -6.87 4.30 1.11
C THR A 33 -7.25 4.01 -0.33
N GLY A 34 -7.01 2.79 -0.78
CA GLY A 34 -7.42 2.35 -2.11
C GLY A 34 -6.68 1.11 -2.57
N THR A 35 -6.88 0.74 -3.82
CA THR A 35 -6.08 -0.26 -4.51
C THR A 35 -4.70 0.28 -4.86
N HIS A 36 -3.77 -0.62 -5.18
CA HIS A 36 -2.44 -0.24 -5.65
C HIS A 36 -2.48 0.75 -6.83
N GLN A 37 -3.37 0.52 -7.79
CA GLN A 37 -3.47 1.34 -9.00
C GLN A 37 -4.00 2.75 -8.71
N GLU A 38 -4.99 2.87 -7.83
CA GLU A 38 -5.54 4.16 -7.42
C GLU A 38 -4.49 5.00 -6.68
N LEU A 39 -3.76 4.38 -5.75
CA LEU A 39 -2.78 5.07 -4.92
C LEU A 39 -1.51 5.49 -5.69
N ILE A 40 -1.07 4.71 -6.68
CA ILE A 40 0.01 5.13 -7.58
C ILE A 40 -0.39 6.36 -8.40
N ASN A 41 -1.66 6.43 -8.83
CA ASN A 41 -2.15 7.54 -9.65
C ASN A 41 -2.40 8.81 -8.82
N TYR A 42 -2.64 8.68 -7.51
CA TYR A 42 -2.92 9.80 -6.60
C TYR A 42 -1.68 10.67 -6.29
N ASN A 43 -0.48 10.23 -6.68
CA ASN A 43 0.79 10.94 -6.44
C ASN A 43 1.05 11.29 -4.95
N GLY A 44 0.55 10.45 -4.03
CA GLY A 44 0.65 10.60 -2.58
C GLY A 44 1.88 9.93 -1.95
N LEU A 45 1.86 9.80 -0.62
CA LEU A 45 2.89 9.13 0.17
C LEU A 45 3.07 7.68 -0.27
N TYR A 46 1.99 6.98 -0.62
CA TYR A 46 2.07 5.61 -1.13
C TYR A 46 3.05 5.50 -2.29
N LYS A 47 2.85 6.32 -3.33
CA LYS A 47 3.68 6.33 -4.53
C LYS A 47 5.15 6.60 -4.18
N LYS A 48 5.39 7.59 -3.31
CA LYS A 48 6.75 7.94 -2.85
C LYS A 48 7.45 6.76 -2.15
N LEU A 49 6.73 6.00 -1.33
CA LEU A 49 7.26 4.82 -0.66
C LEU A 49 7.57 3.68 -1.66
N ILE A 50 6.73 3.50 -2.67
CA ILE A 50 6.94 2.51 -3.74
C ILE A 50 8.18 2.85 -4.58
N GLU A 51 8.34 4.12 -4.95
CA GLU A 51 9.51 4.57 -5.72
C GLU A 51 10.81 4.28 -4.97
N LEU A 52 10.86 4.53 -3.66
CA LEU A 52 12.04 4.24 -2.84
C LEU A 52 12.42 2.74 -2.80
N GLN A 53 11.45 1.84 -2.90
CA GLN A 53 11.70 0.39 -2.89
C GLN A 53 12.06 -0.19 -4.25
N THR A 54 11.75 0.51 -5.34
CA THR A 54 11.94 0.01 -6.71
C THR A 54 13.36 0.26 -7.23
N PHE A 55 14.09 1.22 -6.64
CA PHE A 55 15.46 1.55 -7.01
C PHE A 55 16.54 0.95 -6.08
N SER A 56 16.23 -0.14 -5.37
CA SER A 56 17.21 -0.92 -4.59
C SER A 56 17.56 -2.25 -5.24
#